data_AF-A0A7V5F0Q4-F1
#
_entry.id   AF-A0A7V5F0Q4-F1
#
_cell.length_a   1.000
_cell.length_b   1.000
_cell.length_c   1.000
_cell.angle_alpha   90.00
_cell.angle_beta   90.00
_cell.angle_gamma   90.00
#
_symmetry.space_group_name_H-M   'P 1'
#
loop_
_entity.id
_entity.type
_entity.pdbx_description
1 polymer ?
#
loop_
_entity_poly.entity_id
_entity_poly.type
_entity_poly.pdbx_seq_one_letter_code
_entity_poly.pdbx_strand_id
1 'polypeptide(L)'
;IMDIILSFPALLLALVLVAILGPSLMNAMIAIAIAYQPHYVRLTRAAVISERSKDYVISAKVAGAKLPRLMFITVLPNCLAPIIVQAALSFSNAILDVAALGFLGMGAQPPPPEWGTMLAEAREFILRAWWVVTFPGLAILITVLAINLMGDGLRDALDPKLKRS
;
A
#
# COMPACT_ATOMS: atom_id res chain seq x y z
N ILE A 1 13.70 -14.02 -4.23
CA ILE A 1 12.69 -13.25 -4.99
C ILE A 1 12.37 -11.94 -4.27
N MET A 2 11.84 -11.97 -3.03
CA MET A 2 11.49 -10.73 -2.30
C MET A 2 12.69 -9.79 -2.11
N ASP A 3 13.87 -10.32 -1.82
CA ASP A 3 15.09 -9.50 -1.65
C ASP A 3 15.53 -8.85 -2.97
N ILE A 4 15.30 -9.51 -4.12
CA ILE A 4 15.61 -8.96 -5.45
C ILE A 4 14.69 -7.77 -5.75
N ILE A 5 13.40 -7.88 -5.41
CA ILE A 5 12.43 -6.80 -5.59
C ILE A 5 12.82 -5.58 -4.73
N LEU A 6 13.24 -5.81 -3.48
CA LEU A 6 13.67 -4.74 -2.56
C LEU A 6 15.01 -4.08 -2.95
N SER A 7 15.78 -4.67 -3.86
CA SER A 7 17.00 -4.05 -4.38
C SER A 7 16.74 -2.84 -5.26
N PHE A 8 15.51 -2.68 -5.77
CA PHE A 8 15.11 -1.56 -6.60
C PHE A 8 14.21 -0.58 -5.82
N PRO A 9 14.36 0.74 -6.03
CA PRO A 9 13.37 1.70 -5.55
C PRO A 9 11.99 1.38 -6.12
N ALA A 10 10.96 1.37 -5.26
CA ALA A 10 9.62 0.89 -5.63
C ALA A 10 9.02 1.64 -6.82
N LEU A 11 9.16 2.98 -6.86
CA LEU A 11 8.69 3.80 -7.97
C LEU A 11 9.42 3.49 -9.29
N LEU A 12 10.74 3.25 -9.24
CA LEU A 12 11.52 2.89 -10.44
C LEU A 12 11.10 1.52 -10.97
N LEU A 13 10.92 0.55 -10.07
CA LEU A 13 10.43 -0.77 -10.46
C LEU A 13 9.03 -0.67 -11.07
N ALA A 14 8.13 0.09 -10.45
CA ALA A 14 6.79 0.30 -10.96
C ALA A 14 6.80 0.95 -12.35
N LEU A 15 7.64 1.98 -12.56
CA LEU A 15 7.81 2.63 -13.85
C LEU A 15 8.26 1.65 -14.95
N VAL A 16 9.26 0.80 -14.66
CA VAL A 16 9.75 -0.22 -15.62
C VAL A 16 8.65 -1.23 -15.94
N LEU A 17 7.91 -1.70 -14.94
CA LEU A 17 6.80 -2.64 -15.15
C LEU A 17 5.69 -2.03 -16.02
N VAL A 18 5.31 -0.78 -15.77
CA VAL A 18 4.31 -0.10 -16.60
C VAL A 18 4.83 0.17 -18.02
N ALA A 19 6.10 0.52 -18.18
CA ALA A 19 6.70 0.68 -19.50
C ALA A 19 6.63 -0.60 -20.34
N ILE A 20 6.67 -1.77 -19.70
CA ILE A 20 6.53 -3.09 -20.36
C ILE A 20 5.05 -3.42 -20.62
N LEU A 21 4.17 -3.20 -19.63
CA LEU A 21 2.75 -3.56 -19.69
C LEU A 21 1.91 -2.57 -20.54
N GLY A 22 2.43 -1.37 -20.76
CA GLY A 22 1.75 -0.25 -21.38
C GLY A 22 1.06 0.67 -20.36
N PRO A 23 0.89 1.97 -20.70
CA PRO A 23 0.33 2.96 -19.80
C PRO A 23 -1.17 2.72 -19.57
N SER A 24 -1.54 2.47 -18.31
CA SER A 24 -2.92 2.26 -17.87
C SER A 24 -2.98 2.33 -16.35
N LEU A 25 -4.09 2.84 -15.80
CA LEU A 25 -4.31 2.89 -14.35
C LEU A 25 -4.24 1.48 -13.74
N MET A 26 -4.80 0.48 -14.40
CA MET A 26 -4.76 -0.91 -13.93
C MET A 26 -3.33 -1.44 -13.89
N ASN A 27 -2.55 -1.18 -14.94
CA ASN A 27 -1.17 -1.63 -15.02
C ASN A 27 -0.29 -0.95 -13.97
N ALA A 28 -0.52 0.35 -13.71
CA ALA A 28 0.14 1.08 -12.64
C ALA A 28 -0.18 0.50 -11.26
N MET A 29 -1.46 0.19 -10.97
CA MET A 29 -1.86 -0.45 -9.71
C MET A 29 -1.21 -1.83 -9.53
N ILE A 30 -1.17 -2.65 -10.59
CA ILE A 30 -0.52 -3.98 -10.55
C ILE A 30 0.99 -3.82 -10.30
N ALA A 31 1.64 -2.89 -11.00
CA ALA A 31 3.06 -2.64 -10.86
C ALA A 31 3.45 -2.21 -9.43
N ILE A 32 2.67 -1.30 -8.83
CA ILE A 32 2.86 -0.85 -7.45
C ILE A 32 2.59 -1.99 -6.47
N ALA A 33 1.53 -2.79 -6.68
CA ALA A 33 1.24 -3.95 -5.84
C ALA A 33 2.40 -4.96 -5.81
N ILE A 34 3.00 -5.25 -6.98
CA ILE A 34 4.18 -6.11 -7.09
C ILE A 34 5.38 -5.50 -6.35
N ALA A 35 5.61 -4.19 -6.52
CA ALA A 35 6.71 -3.49 -5.87
C ALA A 35 6.59 -3.50 -4.35
N TYR A 36 5.37 -3.42 -3.82
CA TYR A 36 5.11 -3.36 -2.36
C TYR A 36 4.97 -4.73 -1.71
N GLN A 37 4.71 -5.78 -2.48
CA GLN A 37 4.52 -7.15 -1.99
C GLN A 37 5.59 -7.63 -0.97
N PRO A 38 6.90 -7.37 -1.14
CA PRO A 38 7.91 -7.80 -0.17
C PRO A 38 7.68 -7.29 1.26
N HIS A 39 7.16 -6.07 1.41
CA HIS A 39 6.87 -5.48 2.72
C HIS A 39 5.77 -6.28 3.44
N TYR A 40 4.69 -6.60 2.74
CA TYR A 40 3.60 -7.42 3.29
C TYR A 40 4.05 -8.84 3.61
N VAL A 41 4.86 -9.46 2.74
CA VAL A 41 5.38 -10.81 2.97
C VAL A 41 6.26 -10.84 4.21
N ARG A 42 7.18 -9.88 4.36
CA ARG A 42 8.06 -9.80 5.53
C ARG A 42 7.29 -9.57 6.82
N LEU A 43 6.33 -8.64 6.81
CA LEU A 43 5.49 -8.34 7.95
C LEU A 43 4.65 -9.55 8.39
N THR A 44 3.97 -10.18 7.43
CA THR A 44 3.14 -11.38 7.70
C THR A 44 4.00 -12.51 8.23
N ARG A 45 5.19 -12.74 7.65
CA ARG A 45 6.13 -13.75 8.12
C ARG A 45 6.58 -13.47 9.56
N ALA A 46 6.92 -12.22 9.88
CA ALA A 46 7.31 -11.84 11.24
C ALA A 46 6.19 -12.08 12.25
N ALA A 47 4.96 -11.65 11.92
CA ALA A 47 3.78 -11.86 12.75
C ALA A 47 3.50 -13.36 12.97
N VAL A 48 3.52 -14.16 11.91
CA VAL A 48 3.30 -15.61 11.99
C VAL A 48 4.37 -16.31 12.82
N ILE A 49 5.65 -15.92 12.71
CA ILE A 49 6.73 -16.49 13.54
C ILE A 49 6.52 -16.19 15.02
N SER A 50 6.06 -14.98 15.36
CA SER A 50 5.71 -14.64 16.74
C SER A 50 4.50 -15.45 17.22
N GLU A 51 3.46 -15.58 16.39
CA GLU A 51 2.18 -16.15 16.79
C GLU A 51 2.22 -17.67 16.93
N ARG A 52 2.94 -18.36 16.02
CA ARG A 52 2.99 -19.83 15.96
C ARG A 52 3.59 -20.49 17.21
N SER A 53 4.30 -19.73 18.03
CA SER A 53 4.97 -20.23 19.25
C SER A 53 4.08 -20.14 20.50
N LYS A 54 2.89 -19.55 20.40
CA LYS A 54 1.99 -19.34 21.53
C LYS A 54 1.19 -20.60 21.86
N ASP A 55 0.86 -20.76 23.15
CA ASP A 55 0.20 -21.96 23.70
C ASP A 55 -1.11 -22.30 23.01
N TYR A 56 -1.95 -21.31 22.68
CA TYR A 56 -3.23 -21.56 22.03
C TYR A 56 -3.07 -22.19 20.62
N VAL A 57 -1.99 -21.88 19.91
CA VAL A 57 -1.67 -22.49 18.60
C VAL A 57 -1.20 -23.93 18.80
N ILE A 58 -0.38 -24.18 19.82
CA ILE A 58 0.11 -25.50 20.19
C ILE A 58 -1.07 -26.40 20.61
N SER A 59 -1.95 -25.91 21.47
CA SER A 59 -3.16 -26.61 21.91
C SER A 59 -4.09 -26.93 20.74
N ALA A 60 -4.31 -25.98 19.82
CA ALA A 60 -5.12 -26.23 18.62
C ALA A 60 -4.52 -27.33 17.74
N LYS A 61 -3.20 -27.38 17.62
CA LYS A 61 -2.48 -28.42 16.87
C LYS A 61 -2.63 -29.80 17.54
N VAL A 62 -2.48 -29.86 18.87
CA VAL A 62 -2.66 -31.11 19.65
C VAL A 62 -4.10 -31.60 19.61
N ALA A 63 -5.08 -30.68 19.55
CA ALA A 63 -6.50 -30.99 19.38
C ALA A 63 -6.87 -31.50 17.97
N GLY A 64 -5.90 -31.71 17.07
CA GLY A 64 -6.12 -32.27 15.73
C GLY A 64 -6.56 -31.25 14.68
N ALA A 65 -6.32 -29.94 14.89
CA ALA A 65 -6.63 -28.94 13.85
C ALA A 65 -5.80 -29.18 12.59
N LYS A 66 -6.47 -29.38 11.45
CA LYS A 66 -5.83 -29.45 10.13
C LYS A 66 -5.17 -28.11 9.79
N LEU A 67 -4.11 -28.16 8.99
CA LEU A 67 -3.33 -26.99 8.57
C LEU A 67 -4.17 -25.79 8.08
N PRO A 68 -5.18 -25.93 7.20
CA PRO A 68 -6.00 -24.78 6.79
C PRO A 68 -6.78 -24.14 7.93
N ARG A 69 -7.32 -24.94 8.87
CA ARG A 69 -8.01 -24.41 10.07
C ARG A 69 -7.02 -23.66 10.97
N LEU A 70 -5.83 -24.22 11.17
CA LEU A 70 -4.78 -23.56 11.96
C LEU A 70 -4.37 -22.21 11.34
N MET A 71 -4.17 -22.19 10.02
CA MET A 71 -3.77 -20.97 9.30
C MET A 71 -4.86 -19.90 9.33
N PHE A 72 -6.07 -20.19 8.85
CA PHE A 72 -7.10 -19.16 8.63
C PHE A 72 -7.92 -18.80 9.86
N ILE A 73 -8.06 -19.71 10.83
CA ILE A 73 -8.91 -19.49 12.02
C ILE A 73 -8.07 -19.16 13.25
N THR A 74 -6.86 -19.72 13.37
CA THR A 74 -6.05 -19.60 14.60
C THR A 74 -4.97 -18.54 14.47
N VAL A 75 -4.19 -18.56 13.38
CA VAL A 75 -3.01 -17.68 13.23
C VAL A 75 -3.36 -16.38 12.50
N LEU A 76 -4.03 -16.46 11.34
CA LEU A 76 -4.30 -15.30 10.48
C LEU A 76 -5.04 -14.17 11.22
N PRO A 77 -6.14 -14.42 11.95
CA PRO A 77 -6.89 -13.35 12.63
C PRO A 77 -6.03 -12.59 13.64
N ASN A 78 -5.09 -13.26 14.30
CA ASN A 78 -4.16 -12.66 15.26
C ASN A 78 -3.01 -11.88 14.58
N CYS A 79 -2.74 -12.15 13.31
CA CYS A 79 -1.78 -11.41 12.50
C CYS A 79 -2.41 -10.25 11.70
N LEU A 80 -3.74 -10.12 11.67
CA LEU A 80 -4.42 -9.11 10.85
C LEU A 80 -4.14 -7.68 11.32
N ALA A 81 -4.03 -7.44 12.63
CA ALA A 81 -3.83 -6.10 13.17
C ALA A 81 -2.61 -5.36 12.56
N PRO A 82 -1.38 -5.92 12.58
CA PRO A 82 -0.25 -5.26 11.93
C PRO A 82 -0.40 -5.16 10.40
N ILE A 83 -1.04 -6.13 9.76
CA ILE A 83 -1.28 -6.12 8.30
C ILE A 83 -2.22 -4.98 7.90
N ILE A 84 -3.29 -4.77 8.65
CA ILE A 84 -4.27 -3.70 8.43
C ILE A 84 -3.61 -2.33 8.59
N VAL A 85 -2.81 -2.15 9.65
CA VAL A 85 -2.06 -0.91 9.86
C VAL A 85 -1.09 -0.65 8.72
N GLN A 86 -0.31 -1.66 8.32
CA GLN A 86 0.60 -1.54 7.18
C GLN A 86 -0.13 -1.21 5.88
N ALA A 87 -1.31 -1.81 5.65
CA ALA A 87 -2.12 -1.54 4.48
C ALA A 87 -2.59 -0.08 4.43
N ALA A 88 -3.08 0.45 5.55
CA ALA A 88 -3.50 1.85 5.64
C ALA A 88 -2.35 2.82 5.32
N LEU A 89 -1.17 2.61 5.92
CA LEU A 89 0.00 3.47 5.68
C LEU A 89 0.56 3.32 4.26
N SER A 90 0.56 2.10 3.71
CA SER A 90 1.03 1.84 2.35
C SER A 90 0.09 2.42 1.29
N PHE A 91 -1.20 2.54 1.59
CA PHE A 91 -2.19 3.10 0.67
C PHE A 91 -1.90 4.57 0.33
N SER A 92 -1.49 5.36 1.32
CA SER A 92 -1.02 6.74 1.10
C SER A 92 0.15 6.83 0.13
N ASN A 93 1.14 5.94 0.30
CA ASN A 93 2.30 5.90 -0.58
C ASN A 93 1.92 5.44 -2.00
N ALA A 94 1.00 4.47 -2.11
CA ALA A 94 0.49 4.02 -3.40
C ALA A 94 -0.22 5.15 -4.18
N ILE A 95 -0.99 6.02 -3.49
CA ILE A 95 -1.62 7.19 -4.15
C ILE A 95 -0.56 8.14 -4.72
N LEU A 96 0.50 8.43 -3.95
CA LEU A 96 1.60 9.27 -4.41
C LEU A 96 2.32 8.64 -5.61
N ASP A 97 2.58 7.33 -5.57
CA ASP A 97 3.23 6.61 -6.66
C ASP A 97 2.35 6.56 -7.92
N VAL A 98 1.03 6.34 -7.79
CA VAL A 98 0.09 6.41 -8.92
C VAL A 98 0.08 7.81 -9.53
N ALA A 99 0.01 8.86 -8.70
CA ALA A 99 0.04 10.24 -9.19
C ALA A 99 1.38 10.59 -9.85
N ALA A 100 2.49 10.08 -9.32
CA ALA A 100 3.82 10.26 -9.93
C ALA A 100 3.92 9.56 -11.28
N LEU A 101 3.43 8.32 -11.40
CA LEU A 101 3.35 7.61 -12.68
C LEU A 101 2.41 8.32 -13.67
N GLY A 102 1.27 8.83 -13.19
CA GLY A 102 0.36 9.68 -13.97
C GLY A 102 1.06 10.93 -14.50
N PHE A 103 1.83 11.61 -13.64
CA PHE A 103 2.61 12.77 -14.02
C PHE A 103 3.68 12.46 -15.09
N LEU A 104 4.23 11.24 -15.06
CA LEU A 104 5.16 10.74 -16.07
C LEU A 104 4.48 10.21 -17.35
N GLY A 105 3.16 10.35 -17.48
CA GLY A 105 2.39 9.87 -18.63
C GLY A 105 2.08 8.37 -18.61
N MET A 106 2.40 7.68 -17.52
CA MET A 106 2.24 6.24 -17.34
C MET A 106 0.98 5.86 -16.55
N GLY A 107 0.15 6.85 -16.18
CA GLY A 107 -1.09 6.65 -15.44
C GLY A 107 -2.31 6.41 -16.33
N ALA A 108 -3.48 6.82 -15.82
CA ALA A 108 -4.74 6.69 -16.56
C ALA A 108 -4.67 7.49 -17.86
N GLN A 109 -5.00 6.83 -18.98
CA GLN A 109 -5.12 7.50 -20.26
C GLN A 109 -6.51 8.13 -20.38
N PRO A 110 -6.69 9.26 -21.10
CA PRO A 110 -8.00 9.84 -21.35
C PRO A 110 -9.00 8.79 -21.87
N PRO A 111 -10.30 8.82 -21.49
CA PRO A 111 -11.07 9.90 -20.87
C PRO A 111 -11.17 10.01 -19.32
N PRO A 112 -10.85 9.01 -18.46
CA PRO A 112 -11.00 9.17 -17.02
C PRO A 112 -10.10 10.26 -16.44
N PRO A 113 -10.59 11.09 -15.50
CA PRO A 113 -9.78 12.09 -14.83
C PRO A 113 -8.80 11.43 -13.84
N GLU A 114 -7.54 11.84 -13.85
CA GLU A 114 -6.50 11.38 -12.93
C GLU A 114 -5.62 12.58 -12.53
N TRP A 115 -5.37 12.75 -11.23
CA TRP A 115 -4.76 13.99 -10.72
C TRP A 115 -3.29 14.15 -11.13
N GLY A 116 -2.55 13.05 -11.26
CA GLY A 116 -1.17 13.04 -11.75
C GLY A 116 -1.05 13.52 -13.20
N THR A 117 -1.86 12.98 -14.11
CA THR A 117 -1.89 13.42 -15.51
C THR A 117 -2.40 14.85 -15.63
N MET A 118 -3.40 15.25 -14.85
CA MET A 118 -3.86 16.64 -14.79
C MET A 118 -2.73 17.60 -14.38
N LEU A 119 -1.87 17.23 -13.42
CA LEU A 119 -0.70 18.01 -13.05
C LEU A 119 0.32 18.10 -14.19
N ALA A 120 0.52 17.02 -14.95
CA ALA A 120 1.44 17.01 -16.09
C ALA A 120 0.96 17.92 -17.23
N GLU A 121 -0.34 17.88 -17.56
CA GLU A 121 -0.93 18.75 -18.59
C GLU A 121 -0.95 20.21 -18.17
N ALA A 122 -1.23 20.48 -16.89
CA ALA A 122 -1.33 21.83 -16.35
C ALA A 122 0.02 22.58 -16.26
N ARG A 123 1.16 21.87 -16.36
CA ARG A 123 2.50 22.45 -16.22
C ARG A 123 2.76 23.63 -17.17
N GLU A 124 2.22 23.56 -18.38
CA GLU A 124 2.40 24.58 -19.43
C GLU A 124 1.61 25.85 -19.13
N PHE A 125 0.60 25.75 -18.26
CA PHE A 125 -0.29 26.84 -17.90
C PHE A 125 0.05 27.47 -16.56
N ILE A 126 1.14 27.06 -15.89
CA ILE A 126 1.43 27.49 -14.50
C ILE A 126 1.53 29.01 -14.34
N LEU A 127 2.08 29.71 -15.33
CA LEU A 127 2.23 31.17 -15.31
C LEU A 127 0.93 31.91 -15.68
N ARG A 128 -0.01 31.25 -16.35
CA ARG A 128 -1.25 31.85 -16.86
C ARG A 128 -2.49 31.48 -16.02
N ALA A 129 -2.52 30.27 -15.50
CA ALA A 129 -3.62 29.65 -14.79
C ALA A 129 -3.08 28.75 -13.67
N TRP A 130 -2.38 29.36 -12.71
CA TRP A 130 -1.73 28.68 -11.58
C TRP A 130 -2.66 27.71 -10.84
N TRP A 131 -3.95 28.06 -10.73
CA TRP A 131 -4.97 27.24 -10.06
C TRP A 131 -5.17 25.86 -10.68
N VAL A 132 -4.92 25.69 -11.98
CA VAL A 132 -5.09 24.40 -12.70
C VAL A 132 -4.06 23.37 -12.22
N VAL A 133 -2.88 23.83 -11.79
CA VAL A 133 -1.86 22.97 -11.15
C VAL A 133 -2.14 22.84 -9.64
N THR A 134 -2.53 23.93 -8.98
CA THR A 134 -2.66 23.96 -7.52
C THR A 134 -3.78 23.07 -7.00
N PHE A 135 -4.95 23.03 -7.65
CA PHE A 135 -6.09 22.25 -7.14
C PHE A 135 -5.86 20.73 -7.17
N PRO A 136 -5.37 20.11 -8.26
CA PRO A 136 -5.01 18.69 -8.24
C PRO A 136 -3.93 18.37 -7.20
N GLY A 137 -2.93 19.26 -7.05
CA GLY A 137 -1.88 19.09 -6.04
C GLY A 137 -2.42 19.14 -4.61
N LEU A 138 -3.33 20.08 -4.31
CA LEU A 138 -4.00 20.15 -3.01
C LEU A 138 -4.93 18.96 -2.77
N ALA A 139 -5.62 18.46 -3.79
CA ALA A 139 -6.47 17.28 -3.69
C ALA A 139 -5.65 16.03 -3.31
N ILE A 140 -4.50 15.81 -3.95
CA ILE A 140 -3.57 14.75 -3.59
C ILE A 140 -3.08 14.94 -2.15
N LEU A 141 -2.62 16.16 -1.80
CA LEU A 141 -2.10 16.47 -0.46
C LEU A 141 -3.13 16.17 0.63
N ILE A 142 -4.35 16.70 0.52
CA ILE A 142 -5.41 16.51 1.51
C ILE A 142 -5.79 15.04 1.62
N THR A 143 -5.90 14.33 0.49
CA THR A 143 -6.25 12.92 0.48
C THR A 143 -5.20 12.07 1.20
N VAL A 144 -3.92 12.29 0.87
CA VAL A 144 -2.80 11.59 1.48
C VAL A 144 -2.71 11.90 2.98
N LEU A 145 -2.88 13.17 3.38
CA LEU A 145 -2.90 13.55 4.79
C LEU A 145 -4.06 12.89 5.55
N ALA A 146 -5.27 12.91 4.99
CA ALA A 146 -6.45 12.31 5.62
C ALA A 146 -6.26 10.80 5.83
N ILE A 147 -5.71 10.10 4.84
CA ILE A 147 -5.44 8.65 4.93
C ILE A 147 -4.33 8.36 5.94
N ASN A 148 -3.25 9.15 5.96
CA ASN A 148 -2.20 8.98 6.97
C ASN A 148 -2.74 9.16 8.40
N LEU A 149 -3.51 10.23 8.64
CA LEU A 149 -4.14 10.48 9.95
C LEU A 149 -5.11 9.36 10.34
N MET A 150 -5.89 8.85 9.39
CA MET A 150 -6.75 7.69 9.62
C MET A 150 -5.93 6.43 9.93
N GLY A 151 -4.81 6.22 9.24
CA GLY A 151 -3.90 5.10 9.47
C GLY A 151 -3.24 5.14 10.85
N ASP A 152 -2.87 6.33 11.32
CA ASP A 152 -2.35 6.55 12.66
C ASP A 152 -3.43 6.27 13.72
N GLY A 153 -4.65 6.79 13.54
CA GLY A 153 -5.77 6.48 14.44
C GLY A 153 -6.12 4.99 14.47
N LEU A 154 -6.05 4.30 13.33
CA LEU A 154 -6.23 2.85 13.25
C LEU A 154 -5.13 2.08 13.97
N ARG A 155 -3.88 2.55 13.84
CA ARG A 155 -2.74 1.98 14.57
C ARG A 155 -2.92 2.14 16.06
N ASP A 156 -3.32 3.31 16.53
CA ASP A 156 -3.53 3.59 17.96
C ASP A 156 -4.67 2.74 18.53
N ALA A 157 -5.77 2.57 17.78
CA ALA A 157 -6.89 1.72 18.19
C ALA A 157 -6.54 0.22 18.24
N LEU A 158 -5.60 -0.22 17.39
CA LEU A 158 -5.15 -1.60 17.30
C LEU A 158 -3.91 -1.91 18.16
N ASP A 159 -3.23 -0.90 18.72
CA ASP A 159 -2.07 -1.12 19.61
C ASP A 159 -2.56 -1.71 20.95
N PRO A 160 -2.21 -2.97 21.27
CA PRO A 160 -2.64 -3.61 22.50
C PRO A 160 -2.01 -2.99 23.77
N LYS A 161 -0.98 -2.15 23.63
CA LYS A 161 -0.29 -1.54 24.79
C LYS A 161 -1.10 -0.43 25.46
N LEU A 162 -2.01 0.22 24.75
CA LEU A 162 -2.89 1.27 25.32
C LEU A 162 -3.98 0.71 26.26
N LYS A 163 -4.28 -0.60 26.21
CA LYS A 163 -5.26 -1.24 27.11
C LYS A 163 -4.70 -1.66 28.47
N ARG A 164 -3.41 -1.43 28.75
CA ARG A 164 -2.73 -1.86 29.99
C ARG A 164 -2.24 -0.72 30.89
N SER A 165 -2.59 0.54 30.59
CA SER A 165 -2.26 1.69 31.45
C SER A 165 -3.51 2.33 32.03
#